data_AF-A0A949X1C4-F1
#
_entry.id   AF-A0A949X1C4-F1
#
_cell.length_a   1.000
_cell.length_b   1.000
_cell.length_c   1.000
_cell.angle_alpha   90.00
_cell.angle_beta   90.00
_cell.angle_gamma   90.00
#
_symmetry.space_group_name_H-M   'P 1'
#
loop_
_entity.id
_entity.type
_entity.pdbx_description
1 polymer ?
#
loop_
_entity_poly.entity_id
_entity_poly.type
_entity_poly.pdbx_seq_one_letter_code
_entity_poly.pdbx_strand_id
1 'polypeptide(L)'
;MKATPNSFVIANSSKCIGCKACEVACFAVHNENNNVGATVGTVTTPVISRLYVIKDENYSMPIQCRHCEDAPCANVCPVGAIKQENNTIIINEEACIGCKTCLIACPFGAVDLLPAYDNGEEVEQTNLKQEGEYGLENKVKIIAYKCDLCKENGKPACVNACPQKALTLVTPVKEKKSRNIAAALSLFETVKNYK
;
A
#
# COMPACT_ATOMS: atom_id res chain seq x y z
N MET A 1 19.83 -12.00 11.89
CA MET A 1 18.42 -12.40 11.67
C MET A 1 17.53 -11.33 12.27
N LYS A 2 16.55 -10.81 11.53
CA LYS A 2 15.68 -9.71 11.98
C LYS A 2 14.82 -10.15 13.17
N ALA A 3 14.75 -9.32 14.22
CA ALA A 3 14.09 -9.67 15.47
C ALA A 3 12.55 -9.56 15.43
N THR A 4 12.02 -8.70 14.56
CA THR A 4 10.60 -8.34 14.55
C THR A 4 10.00 -8.59 13.17
N PRO A 5 8.85 -9.28 13.04
CA PRO A 5 8.21 -9.46 11.75
C PRO A 5 7.58 -8.17 11.18
N ASN A 6 7.40 -8.12 9.86
CA ASN A 6 6.83 -7.04 9.10
C ASN A 6 5.37 -6.84 9.46
N SER A 7 4.95 -5.58 9.48
CA SER A 7 3.55 -5.21 9.69
C SER A 7 2.81 -5.14 8.36
N PHE A 8 1.50 -5.32 8.38
CA PHE A 8 0.67 -5.23 7.17
C PHE A 8 -0.78 -4.87 7.54
N VAL A 9 -1.55 -4.44 6.56
CA VAL A 9 -2.99 -4.24 6.74
C VAL A 9 -3.75 -5.46 6.22
N ILE A 10 -4.75 -5.90 6.98
CA ILE A 10 -5.69 -6.93 6.58
C ILE A 10 -7.10 -6.34 6.45
N ALA A 11 -7.83 -6.84 5.46
CA ALA A 11 -9.23 -6.49 5.23
C ALA A 11 -10.13 -7.68 5.58
N ASN A 12 -11.28 -7.39 6.17
CA ASN A 12 -12.38 -8.33 6.39
C ASN A 12 -13.44 -8.11 5.31
N SER A 13 -13.57 -9.07 4.39
CA SER A 13 -14.52 -9.00 3.26
C SER A 13 -15.97 -8.94 3.72
N SER A 14 -16.34 -9.60 4.82
CA SER A 14 -17.71 -9.58 5.37
C SER A 14 -18.13 -8.20 5.91
N LYS A 15 -17.17 -7.30 6.16
CA LYS A 15 -17.45 -5.92 6.60
C LYS A 15 -17.25 -4.89 5.49
N CYS A 16 -16.50 -5.23 4.46
CA CYS A 16 -16.20 -4.29 3.39
C CYS A 16 -17.42 -4.13 2.48
N ILE A 17 -17.85 -2.88 2.29
CA ILE A 17 -18.99 -2.51 1.43
C ILE A 17 -18.53 -1.87 0.10
N GLY A 18 -17.22 -1.85 -0.15
CA GLY A 18 -16.66 -1.32 -1.40
C GLY A 18 -16.79 0.19 -1.60
N CYS A 19 -16.95 0.97 -0.52
CA CYS A 19 -17.20 2.42 -0.59
C CYS A 19 -16.02 3.29 -1.06
N LYS A 20 -14.83 2.70 -1.26
CA LYS A 20 -13.60 3.39 -1.70
C LYS A 20 -13.08 4.54 -0.81
N ALA A 21 -13.66 4.76 0.38
CA ALA A 21 -13.16 5.74 1.34
C ALA A 21 -11.68 5.52 1.71
N CYS A 22 -11.22 4.27 1.72
CA CYS A 22 -9.82 3.93 1.95
C CYS A 22 -8.88 4.36 0.80
N GLU A 23 -9.35 4.36 -0.45
CA GLU A 23 -8.57 4.84 -1.60
C GLU A 23 -8.37 6.36 -1.50
N VAL A 24 -9.47 7.09 -1.30
CA VAL A 24 -9.45 8.56 -1.16
C VAL A 24 -8.58 9.01 0.01
N ALA A 25 -8.70 8.36 1.17
CA ALA A 25 -7.88 8.68 2.33
C ALA A 25 -6.39 8.38 2.10
N CYS A 26 -6.08 7.31 1.37
CA CYS A 26 -4.71 6.97 1.01
C CYS A 26 -4.14 8.00 0.03
N PHE A 27 -4.91 8.38 -0.99
CA PHE A 27 -4.54 9.42 -1.95
C PHE A 27 -4.25 10.75 -1.24
N ALA A 28 -5.18 11.23 -0.40
CA ALA A 28 -5.07 12.52 0.28
C ALA A 28 -3.77 12.65 1.08
N VAL A 29 -3.40 11.60 1.84
CA VAL A 29 -2.18 11.60 2.67
C VAL A 29 -0.89 11.46 1.87
N HIS A 30 -0.93 10.84 0.69
CA HIS A 30 0.27 10.56 -0.10
C HIS A 30 0.47 11.49 -1.30
N ASN A 31 -0.45 12.43 -1.51
CA ASN A 31 -0.37 13.40 -2.61
C ASN A 31 -0.45 14.83 -2.10
N GLU A 32 -0.20 15.10 -0.82
CA GLU A 32 -0.26 16.46 -0.24
C GLU A 32 0.61 17.46 -1.01
N ASN A 33 1.79 17.02 -1.47
CA ASN A 33 2.71 17.82 -2.30
C ASN A 33 2.19 18.09 -3.72
N ASN A 34 1.13 17.42 -4.16
CA ASN A 34 0.50 17.59 -5.48
C ASN A 34 -0.73 18.51 -5.44
N ASN A 35 -0.77 19.43 -4.47
CA ASN A 35 -1.85 20.43 -4.32
C ASN A 35 -3.25 19.82 -4.16
N VAL A 36 -3.34 18.58 -3.66
CA VAL A 36 -4.61 17.83 -3.55
C VAL A 36 -5.52 18.27 -2.39
N GLY A 37 -5.06 19.23 -1.57
CA GLY A 37 -5.82 19.81 -0.45
C GLY A 37 -6.76 20.95 -0.84
N ALA A 38 -6.88 21.26 -2.14
CA ALA A 38 -7.71 22.34 -2.63
C ALA A 38 -9.19 21.92 -2.84
N THR A 39 -10.08 22.90 -3.03
CA THR A 39 -11.54 22.68 -3.11
C THR A 39 -11.93 21.70 -4.23
N VAL A 40 -13.06 20.99 -4.09
CA VAL A 40 -13.58 20.08 -5.13
C VAL A 40 -13.54 20.76 -6.51
N GLY A 41 -12.95 20.10 -7.49
CA GLY A 41 -12.78 20.62 -8.86
C GLY A 41 -11.44 21.32 -9.14
N THR A 42 -10.56 21.44 -8.14
CA THR A 42 -9.20 22.02 -8.30
C THR A 42 -8.09 20.97 -8.32
N VAL A 43 -8.41 19.72 -7.98
CA VAL A 43 -7.45 18.61 -8.07
C VAL A 43 -7.26 18.26 -9.54
N THR A 44 -6.07 18.57 -10.06
CA THR A 44 -5.68 18.32 -11.45
C THR A 44 -5.03 16.96 -11.65
N THR A 45 -4.61 16.29 -10.56
CA THR A 45 -3.99 14.97 -10.59
C THR A 45 -5.02 13.84 -10.46
N PRO A 46 -4.79 12.68 -11.11
CA PRO A 46 -5.62 11.51 -10.90
C PRO A 46 -5.57 11.05 -9.43
N VAL A 47 -6.66 10.44 -8.95
CA VAL A 47 -6.72 9.86 -7.60
C VAL A 47 -5.85 8.61 -7.52
N ILE A 48 -4.56 8.81 -7.27
CA ILE A 48 -3.54 7.76 -7.16
C ILE A 48 -3.41 7.31 -5.71
N SER A 49 -4.07 6.20 -5.40
CA SER A 49 -3.98 5.55 -4.09
C SER A 49 -3.06 4.33 -4.13
N ARG A 50 -2.47 3.99 -2.98
CA ARG A 50 -1.52 2.87 -2.84
C ARG A 50 -2.19 1.54 -2.51
N LEU A 51 -3.51 1.47 -2.68
CA LEU A 51 -4.38 0.30 -2.48
C LEU A 51 -5.61 0.46 -3.35
N TYR A 52 -6.23 -0.63 -3.79
CA TYR A 52 -7.40 -0.56 -4.67
C TYR A 52 -8.49 -1.54 -4.26
N VAL A 53 -9.73 -1.08 -4.23
CA VAL A 53 -10.92 -1.85 -3.89
C VAL A 53 -11.37 -2.62 -5.11
N ILE A 54 -11.35 -3.96 -4.97
CA ILE A 54 -12.08 -4.85 -5.87
C ILE A 54 -13.48 -5.01 -5.32
N LYS A 55 -14.47 -4.84 -6.19
CA LYS A 55 -15.88 -5.07 -5.90
C LYS A 55 -16.43 -6.02 -6.95
N ASP A 56 -16.94 -7.12 -6.46
CA ASP A 56 -17.69 -8.13 -7.21
C ASP A 56 -19.14 -8.16 -6.71
N GLU A 57 -20.00 -8.99 -7.30
CA GLU A 57 -21.39 -9.15 -6.87
C GLU A 57 -21.49 -9.62 -5.40
N ASN A 58 -20.60 -10.52 -4.98
CA ASN A 58 -20.70 -11.20 -3.70
C ASN A 58 -19.70 -10.72 -2.64
N TYR A 59 -18.67 -9.99 -3.04
CA TYR A 59 -17.64 -9.53 -2.11
C TYR A 59 -17.05 -8.20 -2.55
N SER A 60 -16.52 -7.48 -1.57
CA SER A 60 -15.62 -6.38 -1.85
C SER A 60 -14.42 -6.46 -0.92
N MET A 61 -13.24 -6.12 -1.42
CA MET A 61 -12.03 -6.12 -0.63
C MET A 61 -10.95 -5.24 -1.25
N PRO A 62 -10.27 -4.38 -0.47
CA PRO A 62 -9.09 -3.69 -0.95
C PRO A 62 -7.89 -4.63 -1.04
N ILE A 63 -7.22 -4.59 -2.19
CA ILE A 63 -5.90 -5.19 -2.39
C ILE A 63 -4.85 -4.23 -1.87
N GLN A 64 -3.97 -4.76 -1.01
CA GLN A 64 -2.96 -4.01 -0.29
C GLN A 64 -1.66 -4.80 -0.22
N CYS A 65 -0.54 -4.06 -0.15
CA CYS A 65 0.76 -4.68 0.06
C CYS A 65 0.76 -5.44 1.39
N ARG A 66 1.28 -6.68 1.37
CA ARG A 66 1.44 -7.51 2.55
C ARG A 66 2.79 -7.31 3.26
N HIS A 67 3.66 -6.45 2.70
CA HIS A 67 5.03 -6.24 3.19
C HIS A 67 5.72 -7.55 3.56
N CYS A 68 5.74 -8.50 2.61
CA CYS A 68 6.26 -9.86 2.84
C CYS A 68 7.66 -9.83 3.47
N GLU A 69 7.97 -10.83 4.30
CA GLU A 69 9.35 -10.99 4.83
C GLU A 69 10.33 -11.35 3.72
N ASP A 70 9.99 -12.40 2.97
CA ASP A 70 10.66 -12.72 1.71
C ASP A 70 9.85 -12.05 0.61
N ALA A 71 10.26 -10.85 0.22
CA ALA A 71 9.54 -9.99 -0.70
C ALA A 71 10.02 -10.22 -2.14
N PRO A 72 9.27 -10.96 -2.99
CA PRO A 72 9.72 -11.25 -4.34
C PRO A 72 9.90 -9.98 -5.15
N CYS A 73 9.06 -8.96 -4.92
CA CYS A 73 9.18 -7.65 -5.55
C CYS A 73 10.52 -6.95 -5.25
N ALA A 74 11.10 -7.16 -4.06
CA ALA A 74 12.43 -6.66 -3.72
C ALA A 74 13.53 -7.49 -4.40
N ASN A 75 13.41 -8.82 -4.35
CA ASN A 75 14.39 -9.75 -4.91
C ASN A 75 14.59 -9.57 -6.43
N VAL A 76 13.55 -9.15 -7.16
CA VAL A 76 13.61 -8.97 -8.62
C VAL A 76 13.95 -7.54 -9.06
N CYS A 77 14.18 -6.61 -8.14
CA CYS A 77 14.43 -5.21 -8.50
C CYS A 77 15.88 -5.03 -9.00
N PRO A 78 16.11 -4.75 -10.30
CA PRO A 78 17.47 -4.76 -10.87
C PRO A 78 18.35 -3.60 -10.36
N VAL A 79 17.71 -2.51 -9.89
CA VAL A 79 18.38 -1.30 -9.40
C VAL A 79 18.32 -1.18 -7.87
N GLY A 80 17.78 -2.20 -7.18
CA GLY A 80 17.67 -2.20 -5.72
C GLY A 80 16.80 -1.08 -5.15
N ALA A 81 15.82 -0.58 -5.91
CA ALA A 81 14.90 0.47 -5.47
C ALA A 81 13.91 0.01 -4.38
N ILE A 82 13.69 -1.30 -4.24
CA ILE A 82 12.76 -1.86 -3.25
C ILE A 82 13.56 -2.54 -2.14
N LYS A 83 13.38 -2.11 -0.90
CA LYS A 83 14.17 -2.58 0.25
C LYS A 83 13.31 -2.84 1.48
N GLN A 84 13.84 -3.67 2.38
CA GLN A 84 13.26 -3.87 3.69
C GLN A 84 13.82 -2.85 4.69
N GLU A 85 12.94 -2.08 5.31
CA GLU A 85 13.26 -1.04 6.29
C GLU A 85 12.21 -1.04 7.40
N ASN A 86 12.63 -0.96 8.67
CA ASN A 86 11.73 -0.76 9.82
C ASN A 86 10.49 -1.68 9.86
N ASN A 87 10.67 -2.97 9.59
CA ASN A 87 9.57 -3.96 9.53
C ASN A 87 8.55 -3.69 8.40
N THR A 88 9.00 -3.09 7.30
CA THR A 88 8.20 -2.83 6.11
C THR A 88 9.05 -3.04 4.86
N ILE A 89 8.41 -3.33 3.73
CA ILE A 89 9.03 -3.19 2.40
C ILE A 89 8.70 -1.80 1.89
N ILE A 90 9.69 -1.04 1.42
CA ILE A 90 9.58 0.36 0.94
C ILE A 90 10.14 0.45 -0.49
N ILE A 91 9.63 1.41 -1.28
CA ILE A 91 10.16 1.74 -2.60
C ILE A 91 10.83 3.12 -2.50
N ASN A 92 12.07 3.21 -2.96
CA ASN A 92 12.71 4.46 -3.30
C ASN A 92 12.26 4.86 -4.72
N GLU A 93 11.37 5.85 -4.79
CA GLU A 93 10.75 6.33 -6.03
C GLU A 93 11.77 7.04 -6.96
N GLU A 94 12.82 7.65 -6.41
CA GLU A 94 13.88 8.29 -7.17
C GLU A 94 14.73 7.27 -7.94
N ALA A 95 15.11 6.19 -7.25
CA ALA A 95 15.90 5.09 -7.81
C ALA A 95 15.09 4.15 -8.73
N CYS A 96 13.75 4.23 -8.68
CA CYS A 96 12.90 3.39 -9.50
C CYS A 96 12.99 3.74 -10.98
N ILE A 97 13.28 2.75 -11.83
CA ILE A 97 13.37 2.91 -13.29
C ILE A 97 12.14 2.40 -14.04
N GLY A 98 11.05 2.06 -13.35
CA GLY A 98 9.80 1.63 -13.99
C GLY A 98 9.86 0.32 -14.78
N CYS A 99 10.83 -0.57 -14.50
CA CYS A 99 11.07 -1.81 -15.28
C CYS A 99 9.97 -2.88 -15.21
N LYS A 100 8.96 -2.71 -14.35
CA LYS A 100 7.77 -3.58 -14.21
C LYS A 100 8.04 -5.01 -13.66
N THR A 101 9.27 -5.40 -13.35
CA THR A 101 9.52 -6.74 -12.81
C THR A 101 8.83 -6.97 -11.46
N CYS A 102 8.82 -5.95 -10.60
CA CYS A 102 8.15 -6.00 -9.29
C CYS A 102 6.62 -6.10 -9.38
N LEU A 103 6.01 -5.58 -10.46
CA LEU A 103 4.58 -5.70 -10.76
C LEU A 103 4.21 -7.18 -10.94
N ILE A 104 4.95 -7.87 -11.81
CA ILE A 104 4.70 -9.28 -12.15
C ILE A 104 5.08 -10.21 -10.98
N ALA A 105 6.12 -9.86 -10.23
CA ALA A 105 6.58 -10.69 -9.11
C ALA A 105 5.67 -10.60 -7.87
N CYS A 106 4.78 -9.61 -7.76
CA CYS A 106 3.91 -9.49 -6.58
C CYS A 106 2.78 -10.54 -6.65
N PRO A 107 2.75 -11.54 -5.74
CA PRO A 107 1.72 -12.58 -5.78
C PRO A 107 0.32 -12.07 -5.42
N PHE A 108 0.23 -10.86 -4.87
CA PHE A 108 -1.03 -10.22 -4.47
C PHE A 108 -1.49 -9.17 -5.47
N GLY A 109 -0.72 -8.87 -6.52
CA GLY A 109 -1.00 -7.75 -7.43
C GLY A 109 -0.92 -6.37 -6.77
N ALA A 110 -0.32 -6.24 -5.59
CA ALA A 110 -0.37 -5.02 -4.78
C ALA A 110 0.65 -3.93 -5.18
N VAL A 111 1.38 -4.15 -6.26
CA VAL A 111 2.31 -3.18 -6.84
C VAL A 111 1.68 -2.68 -8.13
N ASP A 112 1.71 -1.37 -8.37
CA ASP A 112 1.25 -0.73 -9.60
C ASP A 112 2.36 0.11 -10.21
N LEU A 113 2.26 0.46 -11.49
CA LEU A 113 3.21 1.30 -12.23
C LEU A 113 2.48 2.52 -12.75
N LEU A 114 2.74 3.68 -12.15
CA LEU A 114 2.01 4.93 -12.43
C LEU A 114 2.97 6.07 -12.75
N PRO A 115 2.51 7.12 -13.43
CA PRO A 115 3.27 8.35 -13.59
C PRO A 115 3.66 8.94 -12.23
N ALA A 116 4.89 9.44 -12.15
CA ALA A 116 5.31 10.27 -11.04
C ALA A 116 4.73 11.68 -11.22
N TYR A 117 4.24 12.26 -10.12
CA TYR A 117 3.75 13.64 -10.08
C TYR A 117 4.56 14.45 -9.07
N ASP A 118 4.82 15.70 -9.42
CA ASP A 118 5.40 16.70 -8.51
C ASP A 118 4.68 18.04 -8.71
N ASN A 119 4.28 18.69 -7.61
CA ASN A 119 3.47 19.91 -7.61
C ASN A 119 2.20 19.86 -8.47
N GLY A 120 1.65 18.66 -8.70
CA GLY A 120 0.44 18.45 -9.49
C GLY A 120 0.66 18.25 -11.00
N GLU A 121 1.91 18.19 -11.45
CA GLU A 121 2.28 17.96 -12.85
C GLU A 121 3.04 16.64 -13.02
N GLU A 122 2.98 16.04 -14.21
CA GLU A 122 3.71 14.82 -14.52
C GLU A 122 5.21 15.08 -14.61
N VAL A 123 6.00 14.22 -13.97
CA VAL A 123 7.45 14.32 -14.02
C VAL A 123 7.95 13.74 -15.33
N GLU A 124 8.60 14.55 -16.15
CA GLU A 124 9.17 14.14 -17.43
C GLU A 124 10.62 13.65 -17.32
N GLN A 125 11.02 12.79 -18.25
CA GLN A 125 12.39 12.34 -18.45
C GLN A 125 13.07 13.21 -19.50
N THR A 126 13.99 14.08 -19.08
CA THR A 126 14.67 15.05 -19.96
C THR A 126 15.43 14.43 -21.13
N ASN A 127 15.94 13.20 -20.97
CA ASN A 127 16.79 12.52 -21.94
C ASN A 127 16.10 11.39 -22.71
N LEU A 128 14.78 11.21 -22.55
CA LEU A 128 14.05 10.15 -23.24
C LEU A 128 12.83 10.74 -23.93
N LYS A 129 12.79 10.63 -25.26
CA LYS A 129 11.69 11.14 -26.09
C LYS A 129 10.71 10.04 -26.47
N GLN A 130 9.47 10.41 -26.73
CA GLN A 130 8.42 9.56 -27.31
C GLN A 130 7.68 10.32 -28.42
N GLU A 131 7.04 9.58 -29.32
CA GLU A 131 6.11 10.17 -30.29
C GLU A 131 4.84 10.62 -29.57
N GLY A 132 4.55 11.92 -29.64
CA GLY A 132 3.32 12.56 -29.20
C GLY A 132 2.50 13.07 -30.38
N GLU A 133 1.39 13.73 -30.07
CA GLU A 133 0.44 14.23 -31.08
C GLU A 133 1.06 15.28 -32.02
N TYR A 134 2.02 16.07 -31.50
CA TYR A 134 2.66 17.16 -32.24
C TYR A 134 4.15 16.92 -32.54
N GLY A 135 4.65 15.70 -32.37
CA GLY A 135 6.04 15.32 -32.66
C GLY A 135 6.75 14.67 -31.48
N LEU A 136 8.05 14.94 -31.32
CA LEU A 136 8.87 14.33 -30.27
C LEU A 136 8.74 15.09 -28.94
N GLU A 137 8.13 14.44 -27.96
CA GLU A 137 7.88 14.98 -26.61
C GLU A 137 8.73 14.23 -25.58
N ASN A 138 8.96 14.82 -24.40
CA ASN A 138 9.62 14.09 -23.33
C ASN A 138 8.71 12.96 -22.84
N LYS A 139 9.32 11.84 -22.48
CA LYS A 139 8.60 10.70 -21.93
C LYS A 139 8.34 10.91 -20.45
N VAL A 140 7.11 10.61 -20.02
CA VAL A 140 6.73 10.66 -18.61
C VAL A 140 7.46 9.60 -17.80
N LYS A 141 7.96 9.97 -16.61
CA LYS A 141 8.61 9.06 -15.66
C LYS A 141 7.56 8.16 -15.01
N ILE A 142 7.68 6.86 -15.24
CA ILE A 142 6.84 5.84 -14.60
C ILE A 142 7.61 5.22 -13.42
N ILE A 143 6.96 5.13 -12.26
CA ILE A 143 7.52 4.52 -11.05
C ILE A 143 6.58 3.49 -10.46
N ALA A 144 7.13 2.59 -9.64
CA ALA A 144 6.35 1.59 -8.93
C ALA A 144 5.71 2.19 -7.66
N TYR A 145 4.41 1.98 -7.50
CA TYR A 145 3.61 2.39 -6.36
C TYR A 145 3.09 1.16 -5.60
N LYS A 146 3.07 1.25 -4.27
CA LYS A 146 2.41 0.28 -3.37
C LYS A 146 2.26 0.90 -1.99
N CYS A 147 1.46 0.28 -1.13
CA CYS A 147 1.35 0.69 0.26
C CYS A 147 2.73 0.71 0.95
N ASP A 148 2.96 1.75 1.76
CA ASP A 148 4.13 2.00 2.61
C ASP A 148 3.75 2.06 4.11
N LEU A 149 2.54 1.60 4.44
CA LEU A 149 1.89 1.69 5.75
C LEU A 149 1.73 3.12 6.29
N CYS A 150 1.79 4.14 5.44
CA CYS A 150 1.77 5.53 5.87
C CYS A 150 2.81 5.80 6.98
N LYS A 151 4.07 5.34 6.77
CA LYS A 151 5.13 5.39 7.79
C LYS A 151 5.29 6.74 8.48
N GLU A 152 5.05 7.84 7.76
CA GLU A 152 5.17 9.22 8.26
C GLU A 152 3.98 9.66 9.15
N ASN A 153 2.85 8.95 9.11
CA ASN A 153 1.58 9.37 9.73
C ASN A 153 1.14 8.50 10.92
N GLY A 154 2.02 7.61 11.40
CA GLY A 154 1.82 6.76 12.59
C GLY A 154 0.79 5.63 12.47
N LYS A 155 -0.35 5.86 11.82
CA LYS A 155 -1.38 4.84 11.54
C LYS A 155 -1.87 4.95 10.10
N PRO A 156 -2.06 3.83 9.38
CA PRO A 156 -2.50 3.87 8.00
C PRO A 156 -3.82 4.62 7.80
N ALA A 157 -3.83 5.58 6.88
CA ALA A 157 -5.00 6.42 6.58
C ALA A 157 -6.22 5.58 6.20
N CYS A 158 -6.01 4.50 5.45
CA CYS A 158 -7.05 3.57 5.04
C CYS A 158 -7.75 2.88 6.23
N VAL A 159 -7.01 2.56 7.29
CA VAL A 159 -7.55 1.95 8.52
C VAL A 159 -8.39 2.98 9.28
N ASN A 160 -7.96 4.24 9.32
CA ASN A 160 -8.68 5.31 10.01
C ASN A 160 -9.97 5.72 9.28
N ALA A 161 -9.92 5.78 7.94
CA ALA A 161 -11.05 6.26 7.14
C ALA A 161 -12.14 5.21 6.91
N CYS A 162 -11.91 3.93 7.21
CA CYS A 162 -12.88 2.87 6.91
C CYS A 162 -14.12 2.96 7.82
N PRO A 163 -15.31 3.31 7.29
CA PRO A 163 -16.51 3.49 8.11
C PRO A 163 -16.98 2.18 8.76
N GLN A 164 -16.78 1.05 8.07
CA GLN A 164 -17.17 -0.27 8.55
C GLN A 164 -16.09 -0.96 9.41
N LYS A 165 -14.96 -0.28 9.66
CA LYS A 165 -13.80 -0.86 10.37
C LYS A 165 -13.39 -2.23 9.80
N ALA A 166 -13.49 -2.36 8.47
CA ALA A 166 -13.13 -3.56 7.75
C ALA A 166 -11.60 -3.75 7.64
N LEU A 167 -10.83 -2.67 7.84
CA LEU A 167 -9.37 -2.65 7.74
C LEU A 167 -8.72 -2.63 9.12
N THR A 168 -7.68 -3.43 9.31
CA THR A 168 -6.93 -3.51 10.56
C THR A 168 -5.43 -3.59 10.28
N LEU A 169 -4.65 -2.74 10.98
CA LEU A 169 -3.19 -2.85 10.99
C LEU A 169 -2.79 -4.02 11.89
N VAL A 170 -2.15 -5.01 11.28
CA VAL A 170 -1.60 -6.18 11.96
C VAL A 170 -0.12 -5.94 12.23
N THR A 171 0.25 -6.07 13.50
CA THR A 171 1.64 -6.16 13.92
C THR A 171 1.84 -7.57 14.49
N PRO A 172 2.59 -8.46 13.82
CA PRO A 172 2.61 -9.88 14.19
C PRO A 172 3.04 -10.14 15.64
N VAL A 173 3.90 -9.29 16.20
CA VAL A 173 4.32 -9.38 17.61
C VAL A 173 3.15 -9.16 18.55
N LYS A 174 2.33 -8.12 18.33
CA LYS A 174 1.16 -7.85 19.18
C LYS A 174 0.10 -8.93 19.00
N GLU A 175 -0.16 -9.34 17.76
CA GLU A 175 -1.13 -10.41 17.48
C GLU A 175 -0.74 -11.75 18.14
N LYS A 176 0.52 -12.18 18.00
CA LYS A 176 1.02 -13.39 18.65
C LYS A 176 0.86 -13.31 20.17
N LYS A 177 1.19 -12.16 20.78
CA LYS A 177 1.03 -11.95 22.23
C LYS A 177 -0.44 -12.07 22.66
N SER A 178 -1.35 -11.40 21.95
CA SER A 178 -2.79 -11.46 22.23
C SER A 178 -3.33 -12.89 22.13
N ARG A 179 -2.94 -13.63 21.08
CA ARG A 179 -3.34 -15.04 20.89
C ARG A 179 -2.80 -15.95 21.98
N ASN A 180 -1.55 -15.76 22.41
CA ASN A 180 -0.96 -16.54 23.50
C ASN A 180 -1.72 -16.32 24.82
N ILE A 181 -2.09 -15.08 25.14
CA ILE A 181 -2.88 -14.76 26.33
C ILE A 181 -4.27 -15.41 26.25
N ALA A 182 -4.96 -15.27 25.11
CA ALA A 182 -6.28 -15.87 24.92
C ALA A 182 -6.25 -17.40 25.04
N ALA A 183 -5.22 -18.05 24.47
CA ALA A 183 -5.03 -19.49 24.60
C ALA A 183 -4.78 -19.92 26.06
N ALA A 184 -3.95 -19.17 26.79
CA ALA A 184 -3.69 -19.45 28.20
C ALA A 184 -4.96 -19.34 29.06
N LEU A 185 -5.79 -18.32 28.83
CA LEU A 185 -7.06 -18.13 29.53
C LEU A 185 -8.04 -19.28 29.24
N SER A 186 -8.20 -19.67 27.98
CA SER A 186 -9.08 -20.78 27.59
C SER A 186 -8.66 -22.11 28.23
N LEU A 187 -7.35 -22.38 28.29
CA LEU A 187 -6.83 -23.56 28.97
C LEU A 187 -7.08 -23.51 30.48
N PHE A 188 -6.88 -22.36 31.11
CA PHE A 188 -7.15 -22.15 32.53
C PHE A 188 -8.63 -22.41 32.90
N GLU A 189 -9.57 -21.88 32.10
CA GLU A 189 -11.00 -22.10 32.31
C GLU A 189 -11.39 -23.58 32.11
N THR A 190 -10.81 -24.24 31.11
CA THR A 190 -11.03 -25.68 30.86
C THR A 190 -10.62 -26.52 32.06
N VAL A 191 -9.47 -26.22 32.67
CA VAL A 191 -8.99 -26.91 33.88
C VAL A 191 -9.90 -26.62 35.09
N LYS A 192 -10.40 -25.39 35.22
CA LYS A 192 -11.31 -25.01 36.30
C LYS A 192 -12.65 -25.78 36.25
N ASN A 193 -13.17 -26.01 35.04
CA ASN A 193 -14.43 -26.73 34.81
C ASN A 193 -14.30 -28.26 34.89
N TYR A 194 -13.09 -28.79 35.04
CA TYR A 194 -12.82 -30.22 35.18
C TYR A 194 -12.80 -30.71 36.64
N LYS A 195 -12.97 -29.78 37.60
CA LYS A 195 -13.15 -30.06 39.04
C LYS A 195 -14.61 -29.86 39.43
#